data_AF-A0AAU9S3X9-F1
#
_entry.id   AF-A0AAU9S3X9-F1
#
_cell.length_a   1.000
_cell.length_b   1.000
_cell.length_c   1.000
_cell.angle_alpha   90.00
_cell.angle_beta   90.00
_cell.angle_gamma   90.00
#
_symmetry.space_group_name_H-M   'P 1'
#
loop_
_entity.id
_entity.type
_entity.pdbx_description
1 polymer ?
#
loop_
_entity_poly.entity_id
_entity_poly.type
_entity_poly.pdbx_seq_one_letter_code
_entity_poly.pdbx_strand_id
1 'polypeptide(L)'
;MITDLPPGRLPIETYSIEGNESGFERVYQMMLEELESGGKVYLVYPVIEQSEQLPQLRAASADLEMISTKFEGYNCGLLHGKMKSDEKDDALRQFRSGAIQILLSTQVIEIGVDVPDASMMVVMNAERFGIAQLHQLRGRVGRGARKSKCVLVASTASSLNRLKVLEKSSDGFHLANIDLLVRGPGDLLGKKQSGHLPEFPIARLEIDGNIIQEAHLAALDFIRNVDNIRVQGGNWEVKILGTSHNLEKFPQLKAELSMRQPLSLLGD
;
A
#
# COMPACT_ATOMS: atom_id res chain seq x y z
N MET A 1 -12.01 -6.93 -12.56
CA MET A 1 -12.35 -7.13 -11.13
C MET A 1 -11.37 -8.12 -10.55
N ILE A 2 -10.58 -7.73 -9.55
CA ILE A 2 -9.81 -8.67 -8.71
C ILE A 2 -10.10 -8.24 -7.27
N THR A 3 -11.22 -8.72 -6.76
CA THR A 3 -11.64 -8.56 -5.36
C THR A 3 -11.19 -9.74 -4.50
N ASP A 4 -10.68 -10.81 -5.13
CA ASP A 4 -10.36 -12.05 -4.42
C ASP A 4 -8.86 -12.12 -4.09
N LEU A 5 -8.60 -12.42 -2.82
CA LEU A 5 -7.31 -12.90 -2.35
C LEU A 5 -6.91 -14.13 -3.20
N PRO A 6 -5.63 -14.27 -3.62
CA PRO A 6 -5.18 -15.48 -4.27
C PRO A 6 -5.52 -16.72 -3.43
N PRO A 7 -5.90 -17.85 -4.04
CA PRO A 7 -6.29 -19.06 -3.32
C PRO A 7 -5.19 -19.49 -2.33
N GLY A 8 -5.58 -19.77 -1.08
CA GLY A 8 -4.68 -20.16 0.01
C GLY A 8 -4.20 -19.01 0.92
N ARG A 9 -4.55 -17.76 0.62
CA ARG A 9 -4.13 -16.60 1.42
C ARG A 9 -5.07 -16.35 2.61
N LEU A 10 -4.53 -16.42 3.82
CA LEU A 10 -5.25 -16.04 5.04
C LEU A 10 -5.38 -14.51 5.16
N PRO A 11 -6.50 -13.99 5.67
CA PRO A 11 -6.61 -12.58 6.04
C PRO A 11 -5.52 -12.16 7.02
N ILE A 12 -5.06 -10.91 6.89
CA ILE A 12 -4.01 -10.34 7.73
C ILE A 12 -4.68 -9.61 8.88
N GLU A 13 -4.46 -10.08 10.11
CA GLU A 13 -4.98 -9.44 11.32
C GLU A 13 -4.28 -8.08 11.48
N THR A 14 -5.04 -7.00 11.38
CA THR A 14 -4.50 -5.63 11.39
C THR A 14 -4.88 -4.93 12.68
N TYR A 15 -3.93 -4.25 13.31
CA TYR A 15 -4.09 -3.53 14.56
C TYR A 15 -3.52 -2.12 14.45
N SER A 16 -4.24 -1.09 14.89
CA SER A 16 -3.71 0.26 15.07
C SER A 16 -3.50 0.52 16.56
N ILE A 17 -2.29 0.89 16.94
CA ILE A 17 -1.87 1.07 18.33
C ILE A 17 -1.23 2.45 18.48
N GLU A 18 -1.57 3.19 19.55
CA GLU A 18 -0.89 4.45 19.86
C GLU A 18 0.51 4.15 20.41
N GLY A 19 1.53 4.84 19.91
CA GLY A 19 2.93 4.75 20.35
C GLY A 19 3.19 5.46 21.68
N ASN A 20 2.33 5.25 22.68
CA ASN A 20 2.60 5.56 24.07
C ASN A 20 3.32 4.37 24.74
N GLU A 21 3.73 4.51 26.00
CA GLU A 21 4.45 3.45 26.74
C GLU A 21 3.71 2.09 26.70
N SER A 22 2.43 2.08 27.09
CA SER A 22 1.61 0.88 27.09
C SER A 22 1.39 0.28 25.70
N GLY A 23 1.31 1.12 24.66
CA GLY A 23 1.17 0.68 23.30
C GLY A 23 2.45 0.04 22.78
N PHE A 24 3.62 0.61 23.09
CA PHE A 24 4.90 -0.02 22.77
C PHE A 24 5.09 -1.34 23.50
N GLU A 25 4.76 -1.43 24.79
CA GLU A 25 4.77 -2.70 25.53
C GLU A 25 3.94 -3.78 24.82
N ARG A 26 2.72 -3.41 24.41
CA ARG A 26 1.85 -4.31 23.64
C ARG A 26 2.45 -4.73 22.30
N VAL A 27 3.02 -3.79 21.54
CA VAL A 27 3.70 -4.09 20.26
C VAL A 27 4.84 -5.07 20.49
N TYR A 28 5.66 -4.83 21.51
CA TYR A 28 6.80 -5.70 21.81
C TYR A 28 6.40 -7.08 22.29
N GLN A 29 5.33 -7.20 23.08
CA GLN A 29 4.76 -8.49 23.43
C GLN A 29 4.29 -9.25 22.19
N MET A 30 3.59 -8.59 21.27
CA MET A 30 3.15 -9.23 20.03
C MET A 30 4.32 -9.67 19.15
N MET A 31 5.41 -8.89 19.11
CA MET A 31 6.65 -9.26 18.42
C MET A 31 7.29 -10.49 19.06
N LEU A 32 7.40 -10.52 20.39
CA LEU A 32 7.98 -11.65 21.11
C LEU A 32 7.21 -12.96 20.85
N GLU A 33 5.88 -12.92 20.95
CA GLU A 33 5.01 -14.06 20.65
C GLU A 33 5.21 -14.58 19.21
N GLU A 34 5.38 -13.65 18.25
CA GLU A 34 5.66 -14.04 16.86
C GLU A 34 7.02 -14.73 16.73
N LEU A 35 8.06 -14.18 17.35
CA LEU A 35 9.41 -14.70 17.32
C LEU A 35 9.51 -16.08 18.02
N GLU A 36 8.90 -16.25 19.19
CA GLU A 36 8.87 -17.51 19.94
C GLU A 36 8.17 -18.63 19.16
N SER A 37 7.17 -18.27 18.37
CA SER A 37 6.50 -19.24 17.50
C SER A 37 7.29 -19.55 16.22
N GLY A 38 8.47 -18.96 16.01
CA GLY A 38 9.36 -19.18 14.86
C GLY A 38 9.08 -18.27 13.66
N GLY A 39 8.30 -17.20 13.85
CA GLY A 39 8.07 -16.19 12.81
C GLY A 39 9.20 -15.16 12.71
N LYS A 40 9.10 -14.29 11.72
CA LYS A 40 10.00 -13.14 11.51
C LYS A 40 9.22 -11.84 11.45
N VAL A 41 9.86 -10.76 11.87
CA VAL A 41 9.25 -9.44 12.01
C VAL A 41 9.92 -8.44 11.08
N TYR A 42 9.11 -7.73 10.29
CA TYR A 42 9.51 -6.48 9.66
C TYR A 42 9.16 -5.31 10.59
N LEU A 43 10.12 -4.44 10.87
CA LEU A 43 9.91 -3.20 11.61
C LEU A 43 10.21 -2.00 10.69
N VAL A 44 9.17 -1.34 10.20
CA VAL A 44 9.24 -0.37 9.11
C VAL A 44 9.04 1.05 9.62
N TYR A 45 9.95 1.94 9.22
CA TYR A 45 9.92 3.36 9.53
C TYR A 45 9.65 4.18 8.26
N PRO A 46 8.94 5.31 8.35
CA PRO A 46 8.71 6.18 7.20
C PRO A 46 10.01 6.87 6.77
N VAL A 47 10.22 6.97 5.46
CA VAL A 47 11.20 7.90 4.88
C VAL A 47 10.53 9.25 4.68
N ILE A 48 11.15 10.26 5.27
CA ILE A 48 10.79 11.67 5.18
C ILE A 48 11.72 12.39 4.18
N GLU A 49 11.50 13.68 3.96
CA GLU A 49 12.21 14.54 3.00
C GLU A 49 13.74 14.35 3.05
N GLN A 50 14.45 14.65 1.95
CA GLN A 50 15.91 14.48 1.86
C GLN A 50 16.68 15.14 3.03
N SER A 51 16.19 16.26 3.55
CA SER A 51 16.74 16.97 4.73
C SER A 51 16.65 16.16 6.03
N GLU A 52 15.68 15.26 6.14
CA GLU A 52 15.38 14.50 7.36
C GLU A 52 15.81 13.02 7.28
N GLN A 53 16.36 12.59 6.13
CA GLN A 53 16.87 11.22 5.95
C GLN A 53 18.00 10.87 6.92
N LEU A 54 18.95 11.78 7.18
CA LEU A 54 20.06 11.51 8.11
C LEU A 54 19.58 11.35 9.55
N PRO A 55 18.73 12.26 10.09
CA PRO A 55 18.07 12.05 11.38
C PRO A 55 17.34 10.70 11.49
N GLN A 56 16.57 10.30 10.47
CA GLN A 56 15.81 9.05 10.53
C GLN A 56 16.68 7.80 10.46
N LEU A 57 17.76 7.83 9.67
CA LEU A 57 18.75 6.75 9.67
C LEU A 57 19.39 6.59 11.05
N ARG A 58 19.74 7.70 11.70
CA ARG A 58 20.24 7.67 13.09
C ARG A 58 19.19 7.11 14.05
N ALA A 59 17.93 7.49 13.89
CA ALA A 59 16.84 6.95 14.70
C ALA A 59 16.69 5.43 14.49
N ALA A 60 16.69 4.94 13.25
CA ALA A 60 16.62 3.51 12.96
C ALA A 60 17.85 2.74 13.47
N SER A 61 19.04 3.33 13.44
CA SER A 61 20.25 2.74 14.04
C SER A 61 20.21 2.76 15.57
N ALA A 62 19.71 3.82 16.20
CA ALA A 62 19.53 3.86 17.65
C ALA A 62 18.47 2.86 18.11
N ASP A 63 17.37 2.75 17.36
CA ASP A 63 16.34 1.75 17.58
C ASP A 63 16.88 0.34 17.34
N LEU A 64 17.81 0.13 16.40
CA LEU A 64 18.46 -1.17 16.23
C LEU A 64 19.15 -1.63 17.52
N GLU A 65 19.91 -0.76 18.19
CA GLU A 65 20.56 -1.08 19.46
C GLU A 65 19.54 -1.36 20.56
N MET A 66 18.50 -0.52 20.67
CA MET A 66 17.42 -0.69 21.65
C MET A 66 16.67 -2.01 21.45
N ILE A 67 16.25 -2.30 20.21
CA ILE A 67 15.52 -3.50 19.84
C ILE A 67 16.40 -4.74 20.01
N SER A 68 17.68 -4.69 19.64
CA SER A 68 18.61 -5.81 19.86
C SER A 68 18.78 -6.12 21.35
N THR A 69 18.81 -5.09 22.20
CA THR A 69 18.87 -5.26 23.66
C THR A 69 17.56 -5.84 24.19
N LYS A 70 16.42 -5.38 23.67
CA LYS A 70 15.10 -5.79 24.17
C LYS A 70 14.72 -7.22 23.76
N PHE A 71 15.15 -7.64 22.57
CA PHE A 71 14.92 -8.97 22.02
C PHE A 71 16.21 -9.78 22.03
N GLU A 72 16.91 -9.77 23.17
CA GLU A 72 18.10 -10.60 23.37
C GLU A 72 17.79 -12.07 23.04
N GLY A 73 18.63 -12.69 22.21
CA GLY A 73 18.40 -14.03 21.65
C GLY A 73 17.84 -14.03 20.23
N TYR A 74 17.41 -12.89 19.69
CA TYR A 74 17.02 -12.73 18.29
C TYR A 74 17.94 -11.73 17.58
N ASN A 75 18.40 -12.10 16.38
CA ASN A 75 19.27 -11.26 15.58
C ASN A 75 18.45 -10.21 14.85
N CYS A 76 18.90 -8.97 14.97
CA CYS A 76 18.32 -7.81 14.31
C CYS A 76 19.18 -7.36 13.13
N GLY A 77 18.54 -6.93 12.05
CA GLY A 77 19.17 -6.38 10.86
C GLY A 77 18.64 -5.01 10.53
N LEU A 78 19.42 -4.23 9.78
CA LEU A 78 19.02 -2.92 9.28
C LEU A 78 19.07 -2.91 7.75
N LEU A 79 18.06 -2.28 7.14
CA LEU A 79 17.96 -2.10 5.71
C LEU A 79 17.52 -0.67 5.39
N HIS A 80 18.32 0.06 4.63
CA HIS A 80 17.98 1.43 4.25
C HIS A 80 18.56 1.82 2.90
N GLY A 81 17.93 2.80 2.25
CA GLY A 81 18.27 3.17 0.87
C GLY A 81 19.72 3.61 0.63
N LYS A 82 20.39 4.15 1.65
CA LYS A 82 21.80 4.56 1.55
C LYS A 82 22.82 3.41 1.63
N MET A 83 22.39 2.18 1.93
CA MET A 83 23.29 1.01 1.92
C MET A 83 23.72 0.70 0.48
N LYS A 84 24.91 0.11 0.34
CA LYS A 84 25.34 -0.42 -0.95
C LYS A 84 24.46 -1.60 -1.36
N SER A 85 24.39 -1.88 -2.67
CA SER A 85 23.58 -3.00 -3.18
C SER A 85 23.94 -4.32 -2.51
N ASP A 86 25.24 -4.62 -2.41
CA ASP A 86 25.73 -5.87 -1.81
C ASP A 86 25.34 -6.01 -0.33
N GLU A 87 25.34 -4.90 0.42
CA GLU A 87 24.94 -4.87 1.83
C GLU A 87 23.43 -5.11 1.98
N LYS A 88 22.61 -4.55 1.08
CA LYS A 88 21.16 -4.79 1.06
C LYS A 88 20.85 -6.26 0.73
N ASP A 89 21.53 -6.79 -0.28
CA ASP A 89 21.34 -8.17 -0.72
C ASP A 89 21.77 -9.17 0.35
N ASP A 90 22.83 -8.87 1.10
CA ASP A 90 23.27 -9.69 2.23
C ASP A 90 22.28 -9.63 3.39
N ALA A 91 21.84 -8.45 3.81
CA ALA A 91 20.83 -8.31 4.87
C ALA A 91 19.52 -9.05 4.53
N LEU A 92 19.05 -8.93 3.29
CA LEU A 92 17.87 -9.64 2.80
C LEU A 92 18.08 -11.16 2.76
N ARG A 93 19.29 -11.62 2.37
CA ARG A 93 19.65 -13.04 2.37
C ARG A 93 19.67 -13.62 3.78
N GLN A 94 20.27 -12.91 4.74
CA GLN A 94 20.30 -13.31 6.14
C GLN A 94 18.88 -13.33 6.76
N PHE A 95 18.03 -12.37 6.40
CA PHE A 95 16.64 -12.38 6.82
C PHE A 95 15.84 -13.56 6.22
N ARG A 96 16.05 -13.84 4.92
CA ARG A 96 15.46 -15.03 4.25
C ARG A 96 15.90 -16.33 4.90
N SER A 97 17.20 -16.51 5.17
CA SER A 97 17.73 -17.73 5.77
C SER A 97 17.33 -17.90 7.23
N GLY A 98 16.86 -16.83 7.89
CA GLY A 98 16.53 -16.82 9.30
C GLY A 98 17.74 -16.59 10.21
N ALA A 99 18.88 -16.18 9.65
CA ALA A 99 19.99 -15.65 10.44
C ALA A 99 19.63 -14.33 11.11
N ILE A 100 18.72 -13.54 10.51
CA ILE A 100 18.06 -12.37 11.10
C ILE A 100 16.58 -12.68 11.26
N GLN A 101 16.00 -12.41 12.42
CA GLN A 101 14.57 -12.59 12.69
C GLN A 101 13.81 -11.27 12.76
N ILE A 102 14.48 -10.16 13.05
CA ILE A 102 13.88 -8.82 13.06
C ILE A 102 14.61 -7.93 12.04
N LEU A 103 13.93 -7.50 10.98
CA LEU A 103 14.51 -6.60 9.98
C LEU A 103 13.92 -5.20 10.11
N LEU A 104 14.75 -4.25 10.54
CA LEU A 104 14.42 -2.83 10.56
C LEU A 104 14.62 -2.26 9.16
N SER A 105 13.61 -1.56 8.63
CA SER A 105 13.69 -0.95 7.31
C SER A 105 13.11 0.45 7.28
N THR A 106 13.72 1.33 6.49
CA THR A 106 13.17 2.67 6.19
C THR A 106 12.46 2.70 4.82
N GLN A 107 12.73 1.76 3.91
CA GLN A 107 12.19 1.83 2.54
C GLN A 107 11.18 0.74 2.22
N VAL A 108 9.99 1.18 1.83
CA VAL A 108 8.85 0.32 1.42
C VAL A 108 9.14 -0.47 0.14
N ILE A 109 9.87 0.14 -0.80
CA ILE A 109 10.15 -0.43 -2.13
C ILE A 109 11.03 -1.69 -2.01
N GLU A 110 11.89 -1.75 -1.00
CA GLU A 110 12.89 -2.80 -0.81
C GLU A 110 12.32 -4.04 -0.09
N ILE A 111 11.12 -3.94 0.50
CA ILE A 111 10.36 -5.07 1.10
C ILE A 111 9.68 -5.91 -0.01
N GLY A 112 10.08 -5.71 -1.27
CA GLY A 112 9.65 -6.49 -2.43
C GLY A 112 9.99 -7.98 -2.38
N VAL A 113 10.80 -8.37 -1.40
CA VAL A 113 11.29 -9.72 -1.17
C VAL A 113 10.26 -10.57 -0.43
N ASP A 114 9.74 -11.57 -1.12
CA ASP A 114 8.86 -12.59 -0.53
C ASP A 114 9.65 -13.45 0.47
N VAL A 115 9.31 -13.33 1.77
CA VAL A 115 9.83 -14.19 2.83
C VAL A 115 8.64 -14.91 3.46
N PRO A 116 8.41 -16.20 3.15
CA PRO A 116 7.22 -16.93 3.59
C PRO A 116 7.00 -16.93 5.11
N ASP A 117 8.10 -16.94 5.89
CA ASP A 117 8.07 -16.96 7.36
C ASP A 117 8.03 -15.55 7.98
N ALA A 118 8.04 -14.49 7.17
CA ALA A 118 7.82 -13.13 7.66
C ALA A 118 6.31 -12.86 7.79
N SER A 119 5.80 -13.22 8.96
CA SER A 119 4.39 -13.22 9.32
C SER A 119 3.94 -11.95 10.04
N MET A 120 4.86 -11.10 10.51
CA MET A 120 4.49 -9.87 11.21
C MET A 120 5.13 -8.64 10.57
N MET A 121 4.29 -7.64 10.30
CA MET A 121 4.67 -6.31 9.82
C MET A 121 4.33 -5.28 10.90
N VAL A 122 5.33 -4.59 11.42
CA VAL A 122 5.15 -3.44 12.32
C VAL A 122 5.54 -2.19 11.56
N VAL A 123 4.62 -1.24 11.44
CA VAL A 123 4.86 0.05 10.79
C VAL A 123 4.84 1.13 11.85
N MET A 124 6.01 1.72 12.11
CA MET A 124 6.21 2.82 13.03
C MET A 124 5.74 4.13 12.39
N ASN A 125 5.18 5.03 13.19
CA ASN A 125 4.64 6.32 12.76
C ASN A 125 3.79 6.20 11.48
N ALA A 126 2.88 5.21 11.48
CA ALA A 126 2.14 4.76 10.32
C ALA A 126 1.32 5.90 9.66
N GLU A 127 0.93 6.92 10.42
CA GLU A 127 0.22 8.10 9.92
C GLU A 127 1.00 8.89 8.86
N ARG A 128 2.33 8.73 8.81
CA ARG A 128 3.20 9.35 7.80
C ARG A 128 3.06 8.69 6.42
N PHE A 129 2.49 7.50 6.33
CA PHE A 129 2.26 6.80 5.07
C PHE A 129 0.88 7.11 4.48
N GLY A 130 0.79 7.03 3.14
CA GLY A 130 -0.49 6.92 2.45
C GLY A 130 -1.21 5.63 2.81
N ILE A 131 -2.54 5.63 2.89
CA ILE A 131 -3.30 4.41 3.19
C ILE A 131 -3.02 3.35 2.11
N ALA A 132 -2.88 3.76 0.85
CA ALA A 132 -2.50 2.86 -0.24
C ALA A 132 -1.10 2.24 -0.04
N GLN A 133 -0.13 2.98 0.50
CA GLN A 133 1.21 2.45 0.79
C GLN A 133 1.16 1.45 1.96
N LEU A 134 0.39 1.77 3.02
CA LEU A 134 0.17 0.86 4.14
C LEU A 134 -0.54 -0.42 3.69
N HIS A 135 -1.51 -0.32 2.78
CA HIS A 135 -2.17 -1.48 2.17
C HIS A 135 -1.18 -2.38 1.43
N GLN A 136 -0.28 -1.79 0.65
CA GLN A 136 0.77 -2.52 -0.05
C GLN A 136 1.76 -3.19 0.92
N LEU A 137 2.21 -2.46 1.95
CA LEU A 137 3.07 -2.99 3.02
C LEU A 137 2.43 -4.16 3.74
N ARG A 138 1.17 -4.01 4.17
CA ARG A 138 0.37 -5.08 4.75
C ARG A 138 0.35 -6.28 3.80
N GLY A 139 0.19 -6.06 2.50
CA GLY A 139 0.21 -7.11 1.48
C GLY A 139 1.56 -7.82 1.27
N ARG A 140 2.66 -7.37 1.90
CA ARG A 140 3.97 -8.05 1.85
C ARG A 140 4.10 -9.19 2.84
N VAL A 141 3.26 -9.25 3.88
CA VAL A 141 3.17 -10.39 4.80
C VAL A 141 1.98 -11.30 4.43
N GLY A 142 1.91 -12.51 5.01
CA GLY A 142 0.80 -13.44 4.76
C GLY A 142 0.89 -14.19 3.45
N ARG A 143 2.09 -14.68 3.11
CA ARG A 143 2.33 -15.53 1.93
C ARG A 143 2.54 -17.02 2.26
N GLY A 144 2.79 -17.34 3.54
CA GLY A 144 2.78 -18.71 4.04
C GLY A 144 1.42 -19.13 4.63
N ALA A 145 1.36 -20.35 5.16
CA ALA A 145 0.18 -20.89 5.85
C ALA A 145 -0.05 -20.29 7.26
N ARG A 146 0.90 -19.49 7.75
CA ARG A 146 0.86 -18.85 9.05
C ARG A 146 -0.07 -17.63 9.05
N LYS A 147 -0.89 -17.50 10.10
CA LYS A 147 -1.67 -16.29 10.36
C LYS A 147 -0.72 -15.10 10.49
N SER A 148 -0.92 -14.09 9.66
CA SER A 148 -0.03 -12.92 9.62
C SER A 148 -0.68 -11.72 10.27
N LYS A 149 0.14 -10.89 10.91
CA LYS A 149 -0.27 -9.70 11.64
C LYS A 149 0.34 -8.44 11.01
N CYS A 150 -0.42 -7.36 10.98
CA CYS A 150 0.06 -6.03 10.62
C CYS A 150 -0.27 -5.06 11.74
N VAL A 151 0.74 -4.47 12.35
CA VAL A 151 0.61 -3.53 13.46
C VAL A 151 1.02 -2.15 12.98
N LEU A 152 0.09 -1.20 13.04
CA LEU A 152 0.25 0.19 12.64
C LEU A 152 0.40 1.03 13.91
N VAL A 153 1.62 1.46 14.21
CA VAL A 153 1.91 2.27 15.39
C VAL A 153 1.77 3.74 15.01
N ALA A 154 0.90 4.45 15.71
CA ALA A 154 0.65 5.88 15.47
C ALA A 154 1.28 6.75 16.55
N SER A 155 1.88 7.88 16.20
CA SER A 155 2.50 8.76 17.21
C SER A 155 1.50 9.34 18.23
N THR A 156 0.21 9.43 17.87
CA THR A 156 -0.84 10.01 18.72
C THR A 156 -2.17 9.27 18.56
N ALA A 157 -3.02 9.30 19.60
CA ALA A 157 -4.37 8.76 19.56
C ALA A 157 -5.24 9.36 18.44
N SER A 158 -5.08 10.66 18.14
CA SER A 158 -5.83 11.33 17.05
C SER A 158 -5.52 10.74 15.68
N SER A 159 -4.27 10.29 15.47
CA SER A 159 -3.82 9.70 14.21
C SER A 159 -4.39 8.29 13.97
N LEU A 160 -4.84 7.61 15.02
CA LEU A 160 -5.42 6.25 14.91
C LEU A 160 -6.69 6.20 14.08
N ASN A 161 -7.50 7.26 14.08
CA ASN A 161 -8.79 7.25 13.39
C ASN A 161 -8.64 6.98 11.89
N ARG A 162 -7.58 7.52 11.28
CA ARG A 162 -7.21 7.29 9.88
C ARG A 162 -6.75 5.86 9.65
N LEU A 163 -6.00 5.28 10.58
CA LEU A 163 -5.41 3.94 10.44
C LEU A 163 -6.43 2.82 10.66
N LYS A 164 -7.44 3.03 11.53
CA LYS A 164 -8.54 2.08 11.79
C LYS A 164 -9.30 1.64 10.54
N VAL A 165 -9.23 2.42 9.47
CA VAL A 165 -9.80 2.07 8.17
C VAL A 165 -9.15 0.81 7.60
N LEU A 166 -7.84 0.62 7.81
CA LEU A 166 -7.09 -0.57 7.38
C LEU A 166 -7.39 -1.82 8.20
N GLU A 167 -7.93 -1.67 9.42
CA GLU A 167 -8.44 -2.80 10.22
C GLU A 167 -9.76 -3.33 9.64
N LYS A 168 -10.57 -2.44 9.05
CA LYS A 168 -11.94 -2.75 8.62
C LYS A 168 -12.03 -3.27 7.19
N SER A 169 -11.05 -2.98 6.34
CA SER A 169 -11.13 -3.33 4.92
C SER A 169 -9.81 -3.84 4.34
N SER A 170 -9.95 -4.84 3.47
CA SER A 170 -8.88 -5.33 2.61
C SER A 170 -8.94 -4.81 1.18
N ASP A 171 -10.02 -4.12 0.80
CA ASP A 171 -10.26 -3.63 -0.55
C ASP A 171 -9.44 -2.37 -0.84
N GLY A 172 -8.44 -2.51 -1.72
CA GLY A 172 -7.55 -1.41 -2.11
C GLY A 172 -8.28 -0.21 -2.72
N PHE A 173 -9.40 -0.42 -3.42
CA PHE A 173 -10.19 0.68 -4.00
C PHE A 173 -10.93 1.47 -2.92
N HIS A 174 -11.60 0.76 -2.01
CA HIS A 174 -12.27 1.38 -0.87
C HIS A 174 -11.29 2.19 -0.01
N LEU A 175 -10.11 1.63 0.24
CA LEU A 175 -9.05 2.27 1.02
C LEU A 175 -8.47 3.50 0.31
N ALA A 176 -8.27 3.45 -1.01
CA ALA A 176 -7.81 4.61 -1.79
C ALA A 176 -8.84 5.75 -1.77
N ASN A 177 -10.14 5.44 -1.87
CA ASN A 177 -11.20 6.44 -1.78
C ASN A 177 -11.24 7.10 -0.38
N ILE A 178 -11.08 6.31 0.69
CA ILE A 178 -11.02 6.89 2.04
C ILE A 178 -9.76 7.75 2.21
N ASP A 179 -8.61 7.36 1.66
CA ASP A 179 -7.39 8.18 1.71
C ASP A 179 -7.61 9.55 1.06
N LEU A 180 -8.27 9.57 -0.09
CA LEU A 180 -8.63 10.79 -0.82
C LEU A 180 -9.54 11.70 0.02
N LEU A 181 -10.57 11.13 0.65
CA LEU A 181 -11.51 11.86 1.49
C LEU A 181 -10.85 12.40 2.77
N VAL A 182 -9.97 11.63 3.40
CA VAL A 182 -9.33 11.99 4.68
C VAL A 182 -8.21 13.02 4.49
N ARG A 183 -7.44 12.95 3.39
CA ARG A 183 -6.39 13.95 3.09
C ARG A 183 -6.95 15.25 2.50
N GLY A 184 -8.14 15.20 1.94
CA GLY A 184 -8.68 16.27 1.11
C GLY A 184 -7.92 16.38 -0.23
N PRO A 185 -8.53 17.01 -1.25
CA PRO A 185 -7.95 17.08 -2.59
C PRO A 185 -6.63 17.86 -2.66
N GLY A 186 -6.35 18.74 -1.69
CA GLY A 186 -5.16 19.60 -1.66
C GLY A 186 -3.85 18.92 -1.22
N ASP A 187 -3.91 17.79 -0.50
CA ASP A 187 -2.72 17.12 0.07
C ASP A 187 -2.29 15.87 -0.72
N LEU A 188 -2.97 15.57 -1.84
CA LEU A 188 -2.45 14.68 -2.89
C LEU A 188 -1.15 15.22 -3.51
N LEU A 189 -0.94 16.53 -3.39
CA LEU A 189 0.17 17.28 -3.96
C LEU A 189 1.13 17.68 -2.83
N GLY A 190 1.81 16.68 -2.24
CA GLY A 190 2.88 16.94 -1.28
C GLY A 190 3.84 17.99 -1.82
N LYS A 191 3.97 19.11 -1.08
CA LYS A 191 4.94 20.21 -1.24
C LYS A 191 5.61 20.34 -2.61
N LYS A 192 5.23 21.37 -3.37
CA LYS A 192 6.09 22.12 -4.33
C LYS A 192 7.32 21.36 -4.86
N GLN A 193 7.13 20.25 -5.57
CA GLN A 193 8.14 19.77 -6.51
C GLN A 193 7.67 20.12 -7.91
N SER A 194 8.19 21.26 -8.37
CA SER A 194 8.60 21.53 -9.75
C SER A 194 8.25 20.41 -10.74
N GLY A 195 7.33 20.72 -11.65
CA GLY A 195 7.01 19.91 -12.83
C GLY A 195 5.52 19.68 -12.89
N HIS A 196 4.87 20.41 -13.80
CA HIS A 196 3.45 20.40 -14.14
C HIS A 196 2.61 19.23 -13.58
N LEU A 197 1.44 19.57 -13.02
CA LEU A 197 0.31 18.65 -12.92
C LEU A 197 0.28 17.77 -14.19
N PRO A 198 -0.01 16.46 -14.13
CA PRO A 198 -0.79 15.90 -15.22
C PRO A 198 -2.12 16.64 -15.15
N GLU A 199 -2.21 17.75 -15.86
CA GLU A 199 -3.48 18.37 -16.16
C GLU A 199 -4.25 17.28 -16.90
N PHE A 200 -5.17 16.62 -16.19
CA PHE A 200 -6.21 15.88 -16.86
C PHE A 200 -6.85 16.90 -17.80
N PRO A 201 -6.78 16.72 -19.13
CA PRO A 201 -7.11 17.80 -20.07
C PRO A 201 -8.57 18.26 -19.96
N ILE A 202 -9.40 17.52 -19.22
CA ILE A 202 -10.86 17.64 -19.18
C ILE A 202 -11.41 17.68 -17.75
N ALA A 203 -10.66 17.22 -16.72
CA ALA A 203 -11.25 16.98 -15.40
C ALA A 203 -10.38 17.50 -14.24
N ARG A 204 -10.98 18.34 -13.39
CA ARG A 204 -10.37 18.82 -12.14
C ARG A 204 -10.93 18.03 -10.98
N LEU A 205 -10.12 17.15 -10.37
CA LEU A 205 -10.57 16.30 -9.25
C LEU A 205 -11.24 17.08 -8.10
N GLU A 206 -10.80 18.31 -7.85
CA GLU A 206 -11.36 19.22 -6.83
C GLU A 206 -12.83 19.57 -7.07
N ILE A 207 -13.24 19.67 -8.34
CA ILE A 207 -14.57 20.12 -8.77
C ILE A 207 -15.40 18.92 -9.22
N ASP A 208 -14.77 18.03 -9.99
CA ASP A 208 -15.45 16.97 -10.73
C ASP A 208 -15.50 15.65 -9.98
N GLY A 209 -14.91 15.57 -8.77
CA GLY A 209 -14.84 14.32 -8.00
C GLY A 209 -16.21 13.65 -7.79
N ASN A 210 -17.25 14.43 -7.50
CA ASN A 210 -18.61 13.92 -7.35
C ASN A 210 -19.17 13.37 -8.68
N ILE A 211 -18.97 14.07 -9.79
CA ILE A 211 -19.44 13.66 -11.12
C ILE A 211 -18.70 12.39 -11.58
N ILE A 212 -17.40 12.30 -11.30
CA ILE A 212 -16.59 11.10 -11.61
C ILE A 212 -17.10 9.91 -10.80
N GLN A 213 -17.45 10.12 -9.52
CA GLN A 213 -18.03 9.08 -8.67
C GLN A 213 -19.41 8.64 -9.16
N GLU A 214 -20.29 9.58 -9.52
CA GLU A 214 -21.61 9.27 -10.09
C GLU A 214 -21.50 8.53 -11.43
N ALA A 215 -20.59 8.97 -12.31
CA ALA A 215 -20.33 8.30 -13.58
C ALA A 215 -19.80 6.87 -13.36
N HIS A 216 -18.94 6.65 -12.37
CA HIS A 216 -18.46 5.32 -12.01
C HIS A 216 -19.59 4.42 -11.50
N LEU A 217 -20.44 4.92 -10.61
CA LEU A 217 -21.60 4.17 -10.09
C LEU A 217 -22.61 3.86 -11.20
N ALA A 218 -22.89 4.81 -12.09
CA ALA A 218 -23.74 4.61 -13.25
C ALA A 218 -23.17 3.57 -14.21
N ALA A 219 -21.86 3.57 -14.45
CA ALA A 219 -21.19 2.56 -15.27
C ALA A 219 -21.26 1.16 -14.62
N LEU A 220 -21.10 1.05 -13.30
CA LEU A 220 -21.25 -0.22 -12.59
C LEU A 220 -22.70 -0.74 -12.62
N ASP A 221 -23.67 0.14 -12.45
CA ASP A 221 -25.09 -0.22 -12.57
C ASP A 221 -25.43 -0.67 -13.99
N PHE A 222 -24.94 0.05 -15.00
CA PHE A 222 -25.07 -0.33 -16.41
C PHE A 222 -24.48 -1.72 -16.68
N ILE A 223 -23.28 -2.02 -16.17
CA ILE A 223 -22.64 -3.34 -16.33
C ILE A 223 -23.49 -4.45 -15.68
N ARG A 224 -24.07 -4.19 -14.50
CA ARG A 224 -24.92 -5.18 -13.79
C ARG A 224 -26.24 -5.44 -14.51
N ASN A 225 -26.77 -4.43 -15.19
CA ASN A 225 -28.07 -4.49 -15.85
C ASN A 225 -27.98 -4.70 -17.37
N VAL A 226 -26.78 -4.97 -17.92
CA VAL A 226 -26.54 -4.99 -19.37
C VAL A 226 -27.44 -5.98 -20.13
N ASP A 227 -27.76 -7.12 -19.51
CA ASP A 227 -28.60 -8.17 -20.09
C ASP A 227 -30.08 -7.73 -20.25
N ASN A 228 -30.48 -6.64 -19.58
CA ASN A 228 -31.85 -6.10 -19.59
C ASN A 228 -32.01 -4.84 -20.45
N ILE A 229 -30.97 -4.36 -21.14
CA ILE A 229 -31.02 -3.12 -21.91
C ILE A 229 -31.42 -3.41 -23.36
N ARG A 230 -32.66 -3.05 -23.73
CA ARG A 230 -33.09 -2.94 -25.13
C ARG A 230 -32.78 -1.53 -25.64
N VAL A 231 -31.74 -1.39 -26.45
CA VAL A 231 -31.46 -0.12 -27.14
C VAL A 231 -32.55 0.09 -28.20
N GLN A 232 -33.43 1.09 -28.03
CA GLN A 232 -34.39 1.44 -29.06
C GLN A 232 -33.67 2.08 -30.26
N GLY A 233 -33.84 1.50 -31.46
CA GLY A 233 -33.38 2.11 -32.71
C GLY A 233 -32.21 1.44 -33.44
N GLY A 234 -31.90 0.16 -33.18
CA GLY A 234 -30.96 -0.62 -34.00
C GLY A 234 -30.45 -1.87 -33.31
N ASN A 235 -29.93 -2.84 -34.08
CA ASN A 235 -29.20 -3.99 -33.54
C ASN A 235 -27.81 -3.54 -33.06
N TRP A 236 -27.74 -2.99 -31.85
CA TRP A 236 -26.48 -2.64 -31.20
C TRP A 236 -26.02 -3.81 -30.32
N GLU A 237 -24.85 -4.36 -30.64
CA GLU A 237 -24.21 -5.40 -29.82
C GLU A 237 -23.37 -4.70 -28.72
N VAL A 238 -23.84 -4.76 -27.47
CA VAL A 238 -23.10 -4.19 -26.33
C VAL A 238 -21.94 -5.13 -25.95
N LYS A 239 -20.70 -4.64 -26.03
CA LYS A 239 -19.50 -5.41 -25.70
C LYS A 239 -18.83 -4.84 -24.46
N ILE A 240 -18.84 -5.60 -23.36
CA ILE A 240 -18.19 -5.21 -22.10
C ILE A 240 -16.73 -5.67 -22.11
N LEU A 241 -15.80 -4.73 -22.02
CA LEU A 241 -14.36 -5.00 -21.91
C LEU A 241 -13.96 -5.14 -20.44
N GLY A 242 -14.03 -6.35 -19.89
CA GLY A 242 -13.73 -6.61 -18.46
C GLY A 242 -12.25 -6.51 -18.01
N THR A 243 -11.29 -6.48 -18.93
CA THR A 243 -9.84 -6.33 -18.67
C THR A 243 -9.14 -5.62 -19.84
N SER A 244 -7.98 -4.99 -19.60
CA SER A 244 -7.18 -4.28 -20.62
C SER A 244 -6.79 -5.15 -21.82
N HIS A 245 -6.70 -6.47 -21.64
CA HIS A 245 -6.35 -7.43 -22.69
C HIS A 245 -7.54 -7.85 -23.58
N ASN A 246 -8.78 -7.46 -23.27
CA ASN A 246 -9.93 -7.80 -24.11
C ASN A 246 -9.93 -7.07 -25.46
N LEU A 247 -9.16 -5.99 -25.64
CA LEU A 247 -9.04 -5.29 -26.92
C LEU A 247 -8.43 -6.18 -28.02
N GLU A 248 -7.65 -7.19 -27.66
CA GLU A 248 -7.11 -8.16 -28.63
C GLU A 248 -8.20 -9.06 -29.24
N LYS A 249 -9.30 -9.26 -28.50
CA LYS A 249 -10.47 -10.01 -29.00
C LYS A 249 -11.32 -9.19 -29.97
N PHE A 250 -11.06 -7.89 -30.11
CA PHE A 250 -11.80 -6.97 -30.98
C PHE A 250 -10.83 -6.14 -31.84
N PRO A 251 -10.18 -6.75 -32.85
CA PRO A 251 -9.11 -6.12 -33.63
C PRO A 251 -9.55 -4.83 -34.33
N GLN A 252 -10.80 -4.79 -34.80
CA GLN A 252 -11.39 -3.61 -35.44
C GLN A 252 -11.57 -2.44 -34.46
N LEU A 253 -12.04 -2.71 -33.24
CA LEU A 253 -12.17 -1.71 -32.19
C LEU A 253 -10.79 -1.21 -31.71
N LYS A 254 -9.82 -2.12 -31.60
CA LYS A 254 -8.42 -1.77 -31.30
C LYS A 254 -7.85 -0.83 -32.34
N ALA A 255 -8.03 -1.14 -33.63
CA ALA A 255 -7.59 -0.28 -34.74
C ALA A 255 -8.30 1.08 -34.72
N GLU A 256 -9.62 1.12 -34.53
CA GLU A 256 -10.40 2.36 -34.47
C GLU A 256 -9.95 3.27 -33.31
N LEU A 257 -9.76 2.70 -32.11
CA LEU A 257 -9.27 3.45 -30.95
C LEU A 257 -7.83 3.92 -31.12
N SER A 258 -6.97 3.12 -31.77
CA SER A 258 -5.59 3.52 -32.10
C SER A 258 -5.52 4.63 -33.16
N MET A 259 -6.55 4.80 -33.98
CA MET A 259 -6.64 5.88 -34.97
C MET A 259 -7.29 7.16 -34.44
N ARG A 260 -7.86 7.14 -33.23
CA ARG A 260 -8.34 8.37 -32.58
C ARG A 260 -7.13 9.16 -32.09
N GLN A 261 -6.89 10.34 -32.68
CA GLN A 261 -5.92 11.28 -32.12
C GLN A 261 -6.31 11.59 -30.66
N PRO A 262 -5.34 11.67 -29.73
CA PRO A 262 -5.65 12.17 -28.39
C PRO A 262 -6.31 13.54 -28.54
N LEU A 263 -7.33 13.81 -27.72
CA LEU A 263 -7.94 15.13 -27.60
C LEU A 263 -6.90 16.09 -26.99
N SER A 264 -5.97 16.56 -27.82
CA SER A 264 -5.14 17.74 -27.56
C SER A 264 -4.99 18.53 -28.86
N LEU A 265 -5.80 19.57 -28.98
CA LEU A 265 -5.44 20.79 -29.69
C LEU A 265 -5.50 21.90 -28.63
N LEU A 266 -4.41 22.09 -27.91
CA LEU A 266 -4.07 23.42 -27.41
C LEU A 266 -3.08 23.97 -28.42
N GLY A 267 -3.56 24.91 -29.23
CA GLY A 267 -2.70 25.80 -29.98
C GLY A 267 -1.98 26.74 -29.01
N ASP A 268 -0.72 27.00 -29.35
CA ASP A 268 0.24 28.02 -28.90
C ASP A 268 0.18 28.53 -27.45
#